data_AF-A0A0E9MEZ7-F1
#
_entry.id   AF-A0A0E9MEZ7-F1
#
_cell.length_a   1.000
_cell.length_b   1.000
_cell.length_c   1.000
_cell.angle_alpha   90.00
_cell.angle_beta   90.00
_cell.angle_gamma   90.00
#
_symmetry.space_group_name_H-M   'P 1'
#
loop_
_entity.id
_entity.type
_entity.pdbx_description
1 polymer ?
#
loop_
_entity_poly.entity_id
_entity_poly.type
_entity_poly.pdbx_seq_one_letter_code
_entity_poly.pdbx_strand_id
1 'polypeptide(L)'
;MRKSLLWLACSMLVLVVSGCTEEKALALQSAAVQYRDQAVRALALTASGIRAATAMPAGTADELAVKLKAMNRPMDVDTLEFLLTGDAELARAAGEATRPLDELRDRVVAFSAIFDNLPRGSYLAREEVRRVIPVAFRMNQSLLNVAQQIETGTIRITDNARRIEIIEDSNAAIAMPVGAQRDLALQRAARSVMDLSARERQMRMDASVNLLQAAEIGNTLIGLARNYDQVELRDVLNALNDALTLTGRISPESKSIKQALTRLHGATKAWEEDTVLKPLLSQQITRNE
;
A
#
# COMPACT_ATOMS: atom_id res chain seq x y z
N MET A 1 14.16 -33.12 -53.37
CA MET A 1 14.12 -33.28 -51.90
C MET A 1 14.84 -32.17 -51.11
N ARG A 2 15.88 -31.49 -51.62
CA ARG A 2 16.56 -30.39 -50.90
C ARG A 2 15.73 -29.11 -50.67
N LYS A 3 14.73 -28.80 -51.51
CA LYS A 3 13.89 -27.60 -51.37
C LYS A 3 12.86 -27.69 -50.22
N SER A 4 12.45 -28.90 -49.83
CA SER A 4 11.47 -29.13 -48.77
C SER A 4 12.07 -28.95 -47.35
N LEU A 5 13.37 -29.19 -47.19
CA LEU A 5 14.09 -29.00 -45.93
C LEU A 5 14.33 -27.52 -45.60
N LEU A 6 14.51 -26.67 -46.62
CA LEU A 6 14.74 -25.24 -46.41
C LEU A 6 13.46 -24.50 -45.95
N TRP A 7 12.30 -24.94 -46.44
CA TRP A 7 11.01 -24.39 -46.04
C TRP A 7 10.65 -24.78 -44.60
N LEU A 8 10.91 -26.02 -44.18
CA LEU A 8 10.69 -26.45 -42.79
C LEU A 8 11.59 -25.71 -41.79
N ALA A 9 12.84 -25.44 -42.16
CA ALA A 9 13.78 -24.67 -41.31
C ALA A 9 13.37 -23.19 -41.20
N CYS A 10 12.82 -22.59 -42.26
CA CYS A 10 12.33 -21.21 -42.24
C CYS A 10 11.03 -21.06 -41.43
N SER A 11 10.12 -22.04 -41.52
CA SER A 11 8.88 -22.06 -40.72
C SER A 11 9.13 -22.28 -39.22
N MET A 12 10.16 -23.05 -38.84
CA MET A 12 10.56 -23.18 -37.43
C MET A 12 11.23 -21.92 -36.88
N LEU A 13 11.93 -21.14 -37.72
CA LEU A 13 12.51 -19.88 -37.26
C LEU A 13 11.45 -18.82 -36.96
N VAL A 14 10.34 -18.78 -37.71
CA VAL A 14 9.24 -17.82 -37.48
C VAL A 14 8.48 -18.09 -36.18
N LEU A 15 8.38 -19.35 -35.74
CA LEU A 15 7.77 -19.70 -34.44
C LEU A 15 8.61 -19.28 -33.23
N VAL A 16 9.90 -19.01 -33.40
CA VAL A 16 10.80 -18.53 -32.34
C VAL A 16 10.74 -16.99 -32.18
N VAL A 17 10.19 -16.27 -33.17
CA VAL A 17 10.08 -14.80 -33.15
C VAL A 17 8.81 -14.31 -32.44
N SER A 18 7.81 -15.17 -32.26
CA SER A 18 6.60 -14.87 -31.45
C SER A 18 6.84 -14.88 -29.93
N GLY A 19 8.05 -15.22 -29.46
CA GLY A 19 8.34 -15.52 -28.05
C GLY A 19 8.44 -14.32 -27.11
N CYS A 20 9.01 -13.18 -27.51
CA CYS A 20 9.22 -12.03 -26.62
C CYS A 20 9.23 -10.71 -27.43
N THR A 21 8.04 -10.16 -27.70
CA THR A 21 7.91 -8.89 -28.40
C THR A 21 8.19 -7.72 -27.45
N GLU A 22 8.73 -6.62 -27.98
CA GLU A 22 8.93 -5.36 -27.26
C GLU A 22 7.62 -4.88 -26.59
N GLU A 23 6.48 -5.12 -27.24
CA GLU A 23 5.16 -4.80 -26.73
C GLU A 23 4.81 -5.54 -25.43
N LYS A 24 5.18 -6.82 -25.29
CA LYS A 24 4.98 -7.57 -24.04
C LYS A 24 5.83 -7.00 -22.91
N ALA A 25 7.07 -6.62 -23.21
CA ALA A 25 7.97 -5.99 -22.26
C ALA A 25 7.40 -4.64 -21.77
N LEU A 26 6.90 -3.81 -22.70
CA LEU A 26 6.25 -2.54 -22.39
C LEU A 26 4.96 -2.73 -21.57
N ALA A 27 4.14 -3.74 -21.89
CA ALA A 27 2.94 -4.04 -21.14
C ALA A 27 3.25 -4.50 -19.71
N LEU A 28 4.27 -5.34 -19.53
CA LEU A 28 4.73 -5.75 -18.19
C LEU A 28 5.34 -4.58 -17.40
N GLN A 29 6.08 -3.70 -18.07
CA GLN A 29 6.58 -2.46 -17.46
C GLN A 29 5.42 -1.57 -17.01
N SER A 30 4.40 -1.38 -17.85
CA SER A 30 3.20 -0.62 -17.48
C SER A 30 2.48 -1.24 -16.27
N ALA A 31 2.36 -2.56 -16.22
CA ALA A 31 1.81 -3.28 -15.06
C ALA A 31 2.63 -3.02 -13.78
N ALA A 32 3.97 -3.05 -13.88
CA ALA A 32 4.85 -2.79 -12.76
C ALA A 32 4.75 -1.33 -12.27
N VAL A 33 4.62 -0.36 -13.18
CA VAL A 33 4.39 1.05 -12.85
C VAL A 33 3.04 1.25 -12.16
N GLN A 34 1.97 0.64 -12.66
CA GLN A 34 0.65 0.69 -12.04
C GLN A 34 0.66 0.08 -10.63
N TYR A 35 1.32 -1.08 -10.47
CA TYR A 35 1.49 -1.70 -9.16
C TYR A 35 2.22 -0.76 -8.20
N ARG A 36 3.35 -0.16 -8.63
CA ARG A 36 4.10 0.81 -7.84
C ARG A 36 3.21 1.97 -7.41
N ASP A 37 2.54 2.63 -8.36
CA ASP A 37 1.79 3.84 -8.08
C ASP A 37 0.63 3.57 -7.10
N GLN A 38 -0.05 2.43 -7.25
CA GLN A 38 -1.11 2.03 -6.32
C GLN A 38 -0.55 1.65 -4.94
N ALA A 39 0.53 0.88 -4.88
CA ALA A 39 1.14 0.47 -3.62
C ALA A 39 1.75 1.65 -2.84
N VAL A 40 2.47 2.54 -3.51
CA VAL A 40 3.04 3.76 -2.90
C VAL A 40 1.93 4.64 -2.34
N ARG A 41 0.85 4.83 -3.10
CA ARG A 41 -0.33 5.59 -2.64
C ARG A 41 -0.97 4.94 -1.42
N ALA A 42 -1.20 3.64 -1.46
CA ALA A 42 -1.80 2.90 -0.36
C ALA A 42 -0.96 3.01 0.92
N LEU A 43 0.35 2.80 0.81
CA LEU A 43 1.28 2.91 1.94
C LEU A 43 1.35 4.33 2.49
N ALA A 44 1.36 5.35 1.62
CA ALA A 44 1.34 6.75 2.05
C ALA A 44 0.06 7.11 2.81
N LEU A 45 -1.10 6.66 2.33
CA LEU A 45 -2.39 6.85 3.02
C LEU A 45 -2.38 6.16 4.39
N THR A 46 -1.91 4.91 4.48
CA THR A 46 -1.80 4.19 5.75
C THR A 46 -0.83 4.89 6.71
N ALA A 47 0.35 5.28 6.25
CA ALA A 47 1.33 6.00 7.05
C ALA A 47 0.78 7.34 7.54
N SER A 48 0.08 8.09 6.69
CA SER A 48 -0.60 9.34 7.08
C SER A 48 -1.64 9.09 8.18
N GLY A 49 -2.41 8.00 8.09
CA GLY A 49 -3.38 7.62 9.13
C GLY A 49 -2.71 7.29 10.47
N ILE A 50 -1.55 6.63 10.46
CA ILE A 50 -0.77 6.33 11.68
C ILE A 50 -0.15 7.60 12.27
N ARG A 51 0.32 8.53 11.43
CA ARG A 51 0.84 9.82 11.90
C ARG A 51 -0.28 10.70 12.48
N ALA A 52 -1.47 10.69 11.90
CA ALA A 52 -2.64 11.34 12.49
C ALA A 52 -3.00 10.74 13.87
N ALA A 53 -2.72 9.45 14.08
CA ALA A 53 -2.89 8.77 15.36
C ALA A 53 -1.83 9.16 16.42
N THR A 54 -0.88 10.02 16.10
CA THR A 54 0.18 10.47 17.03
C THR A 54 0.28 12.00 17.09
N ALA A 55 -0.44 12.72 16.23
CA ALA A 55 -0.50 14.17 16.24
C ALA A 55 -1.32 14.71 17.43
N MET A 56 -0.82 15.77 18.06
CA MET A 56 -1.62 16.62 18.95
C MET A 56 -2.54 17.55 18.13
N PRO A 57 -3.69 17.98 18.69
CA PRO A 57 -4.48 19.03 18.06
C PRO A 57 -3.64 20.32 17.93
N ALA A 58 -3.90 21.09 16.89
CA ALA A 58 -3.34 22.42 16.78
C ALA A 58 -3.84 23.24 17.97
N GLY A 59 -2.93 23.68 18.84
CA GLY A 59 -3.27 24.60 19.92
C GLY A 59 -3.90 25.87 19.37
N THR A 60 -4.67 26.56 20.20
CA THR A 60 -5.22 27.87 19.82
C THR A 60 -4.09 28.86 19.49
N ALA A 61 -4.39 29.88 18.68
CA ALA A 61 -3.40 30.91 18.34
C ALA A 61 -2.79 31.56 19.60
N ASP A 62 -3.57 31.68 20.67
CA ASP A 62 -3.12 32.20 21.96
C ASP A 62 -2.19 31.23 22.70
N GLU A 63 -2.49 29.93 22.72
CA GLU A 63 -1.60 28.91 23.32
C GLU A 63 -0.28 28.77 22.54
N LEU A 64 -0.35 28.85 21.20
CA LEU A 64 0.83 28.85 20.34
C LEU A 64 1.65 30.13 20.57
N ALA A 65 1.01 31.29 20.70
CA ALA A 65 1.68 32.55 21.03
C ALA A 65 2.34 32.51 22.42
N VAL A 66 1.72 31.85 23.41
CA VAL A 66 2.31 31.64 24.74
C VAL A 66 3.51 30.70 24.65
N LYS A 67 3.42 29.57 23.95
CA LYS A 67 4.55 28.65 23.73
C LYS A 67 5.72 29.32 22.98
N LEU A 68 5.42 30.10 21.94
CA LEU A 68 6.41 30.87 21.18
C LEU A 68 7.12 31.92 22.04
N LYS A 69 6.37 32.64 22.88
CA LYS A 69 6.93 33.60 23.84
C LYS A 69 7.78 32.93 24.91
N ALA A 70 7.42 31.71 25.34
CA ALA A 70 8.15 30.96 26.36
C ALA A 70 9.47 30.34 25.86
N MET A 71 9.60 30.04 24.56
CA MET A 71 10.77 29.33 24.02
C MET A 71 12.06 30.16 23.94
N ASN A 72 11.95 31.50 23.93
CA ASN A 72 13.08 32.45 23.96
C ASN A 72 14.30 32.07 23.07
N ARG A 73 14.04 31.49 21.89
CA ARG A 73 15.06 31.04 20.91
C ARG A 73 14.59 31.33 19.49
N PRO A 74 15.50 31.51 18.52
CA PRO A 74 15.15 31.69 17.11
C PRO A 74 14.36 30.49 16.57
N MET A 75 13.42 30.75 15.67
CA MET A 75 12.64 29.69 15.02
C MET A 75 13.49 28.98 13.97
N ASP A 76 13.77 27.68 14.17
CA ASP A 76 14.37 26.79 13.18
C ASP A 76 13.35 25.73 12.72
N VAL A 77 13.73 24.91 11.73
CA VAL A 77 12.85 23.88 11.12
C VAL A 77 12.38 22.87 12.17
N ASP A 78 13.28 22.43 13.05
CA ASP A 78 12.98 21.47 14.10
C ASP A 78 12.02 22.05 15.16
N THR A 79 12.17 23.34 15.48
CA THR A 79 11.26 24.07 16.38
C THR A 79 9.88 24.28 15.75
N LEU A 80 9.82 24.57 14.45
CA LEU A 80 8.56 24.68 13.71
C LEU A 80 7.85 23.32 13.66
N GLU A 81 8.59 22.24 13.40
CA GLU A 81 8.06 20.87 13.40
C GLU A 81 7.58 20.46 14.79
N PHE A 82 8.32 20.78 15.86
CA PHE A 82 7.91 20.58 17.26
C PHE A 82 6.63 21.34 17.61
N LEU A 83 6.48 22.58 17.17
CA LEU A 83 5.27 23.39 17.40
C LEU A 83 4.04 22.86 16.66
N LEU A 84 4.24 22.29 15.47
CA LEU A 84 3.19 21.74 14.63
C LEU A 84 2.78 20.31 15.03
N THR A 85 3.70 19.54 15.63
CA THR A 85 3.46 18.14 16.05
C THR A 85 3.21 18.01 17.55
N GLY A 86 3.50 19.05 18.34
CA GLY A 86 3.19 19.17 19.76
C GLY A 86 4.19 18.50 20.71
N ASP A 87 4.95 17.51 20.24
CA ASP A 87 5.94 16.76 21.03
C ASP A 87 6.92 16.00 20.11
N ALA A 88 8.22 16.25 20.27
CA ALA A 88 9.28 15.59 19.50
C ALA A 88 9.33 14.07 19.78
N GLU A 89 8.87 13.61 20.95
CA GLU A 89 8.77 12.19 21.26
C GLU A 89 7.60 11.52 20.52
N LEU A 90 6.46 12.21 20.39
CA LEU A 90 5.32 11.72 19.61
C LEU A 90 5.67 11.67 18.13
N ALA A 91 6.35 12.67 17.59
CA ALA A 91 6.85 12.68 16.21
C ALA A 91 7.83 11.51 15.97
N ARG A 92 8.73 11.24 16.91
CA ARG A 92 9.65 10.08 16.85
C ARG A 92 8.90 8.75 16.88
N ALA A 93 7.94 8.61 17.79
CA ALA A 93 7.11 7.41 17.89
C ALA A 93 6.27 7.19 16.62
N ALA A 94 5.76 8.27 16.01
CA ALA A 94 5.06 8.24 14.73
C ALA A 94 5.99 7.73 13.60
N GLY A 95 7.20 8.29 13.52
CA GLY A 95 8.21 7.88 12.55
C GLY A 95 8.62 6.42 12.71
N GLU A 96 8.84 5.98 13.96
CA GLU A 96 9.14 4.58 14.26
C GLU A 96 7.99 3.64 13.88
N ALA A 97 6.75 4.06 14.13
CA ALA A 97 5.55 3.29 13.77
C ALA A 97 5.32 3.20 12.25
N THR A 98 5.67 4.24 11.47
CA THR A 98 5.55 4.21 10.01
C THR A 98 6.77 3.67 9.29
N ARG A 99 7.92 3.55 9.95
CA ARG A 99 9.17 3.09 9.33
C ARG A 99 9.02 1.80 8.52
N PRO A 100 8.32 0.73 8.99
CA PRO A 100 8.13 -0.46 8.17
C PRO A 100 7.35 -0.20 6.87
N LEU A 101 6.42 0.75 6.87
CA LEU A 101 5.66 1.14 5.67
C LEU A 101 6.52 1.98 4.71
N ASP A 102 7.34 2.88 5.25
CA ASP A 102 8.28 3.69 4.47
C ASP A 102 9.36 2.79 3.83
N GLU A 103 9.91 1.82 4.56
CA GLU A 103 10.83 0.81 4.01
C GLU A 103 10.18 -0.05 2.90
N LEU A 104 8.92 -0.47 3.11
CA LEU A 104 8.18 -1.22 2.10
C LEU A 104 7.91 -0.36 0.85
N ARG A 105 7.58 0.92 1.03
CA ARG A 105 7.40 1.89 -0.06
C ARG A 105 8.68 2.02 -0.88
N ASP A 106 9.82 2.17 -0.22
CA ASP A 106 11.11 2.33 -0.89
C ASP A 106 11.49 1.06 -1.67
N ARG A 107 11.18 -0.14 -1.14
CA ARG A 107 11.32 -1.41 -1.87
C ARG A 107 10.42 -1.49 -3.11
N VAL A 108 9.18 -1.03 -3.01
CA VAL A 108 8.23 -0.97 -4.15
C VAL A 108 8.74 -0.02 -5.24
N VAL A 109 9.27 1.15 -4.86
CA VAL A 109 9.89 2.10 -5.80
C VAL A 109 11.08 1.44 -6.51
N ALA A 110 12.00 0.85 -5.73
CA ALA A 110 13.19 0.17 -6.27
C ALA A 110 12.82 -1.00 -7.20
N PHE A 111 11.76 -1.75 -6.88
CA PHE A 111 11.26 -2.85 -7.71
C PHE A 111 10.84 -2.38 -9.10
N SER A 112 10.12 -1.26 -9.21
CA SER A 112 9.66 -0.75 -10.50
C SER A 112 10.83 -0.39 -11.45
N ALA A 113 11.94 0.09 -10.88
CA ALA A 113 13.12 0.49 -11.63
C ALA A 113 13.80 -0.71 -12.34
N ILE A 114 13.54 -1.94 -11.88
CA ILE A 114 14.01 -3.16 -12.55
C ILE A 114 13.41 -3.28 -13.96
N PHE A 115 12.20 -2.75 -14.17
CA PHE A 115 11.50 -2.81 -15.46
C PHE A 115 11.85 -1.65 -16.40
N ASP A 116 12.59 -0.63 -15.96
CA ASP A 116 12.91 0.53 -16.80
C ASP A 116 13.76 0.18 -18.03
N ASN A 117 14.54 -0.89 -17.93
CA ASN A 117 15.41 -1.37 -19.01
C ASN A 117 14.83 -2.55 -19.80
N LEU A 118 13.65 -3.06 -19.41
CA LEU A 118 13.05 -4.25 -20.03
C LEU A 118 12.85 -4.11 -21.55
N PRO A 119 12.35 -2.97 -22.08
CA PRO A 119 12.11 -2.82 -23.52
C PRO A 119 13.38 -2.95 -24.37
N ARG A 120 14.54 -2.53 -23.83
CA ARG A 120 15.82 -2.52 -24.54
C ARG A 120 16.45 -3.91 -24.68
N GLY A 121 15.95 -4.91 -23.95
CA GLY A 121 16.51 -6.26 -23.88
C GLY A 121 15.50 -7.37 -24.12
N SER A 122 14.41 -7.13 -24.88
CA SER A 122 13.21 -7.99 -24.90
C SER A 122 13.48 -9.49 -25.08
N TYR A 123 14.52 -9.87 -25.84
CA TYR A 123 14.93 -11.27 -26.05
C TYR A 123 15.67 -11.92 -24.88
N LEU A 124 16.39 -11.13 -24.07
CA LEU A 124 17.15 -11.60 -22.90
C LEU A 124 16.35 -11.41 -21.60
N ALA A 125 15.40 -10.48 -21.58
CA ALA A 125 14.60 -10.04 -20.43
C ALA A 125 13.88 -11.17 -19.65
N ARG A 126 13.77 -12.37 -20.21
CA ARG A 126 13.12 -13.52 -19.57
C ARG A 126 13.72 -13.85 -18.21
N GLU A 127 15.04 -13.85 -18.11
CA GLU A 127 15.71 -14.24 -16.86
C GLU A 127 15.53 -13.14 -15.81
N GLU A 128 15.63 -11.88 -16.22
CA GLU A 128 15.39 -10.70 -15.39
C GLU A 128 13.95 -10.69 -14.87
N VAL A 129 12.96 -10.91 -15.75
CA VAL A 129 11.54 -11.02 -15.37
C VAL A 129 11.32 -12.16 -14.37
N ARG A 130 11.97 -13.31 -14.55
CA ARG A 130 11.87 -14.40 -13.57
C ARG A 130 12.47 -14.05 -12.21
N ARG A 131 13.60 -13.32 -12.19
CA ARG A 131 14.27 -12.89 -10.95
C ARG A 131 13.44 -11.90 -10.14
N VAL A 132 12.54 -11.16 -10.75
CA VAL A 132 11.68 -10.22 -10.02
C VAL A 132 10.49 -10.89 -9.33
N ILE A 133 10.09 -12.10 -9.74
CA ILE A 133 8.88 -12.77 -9.22
C ILE A 133 8.93 -12.93 -7.69
N PRO A 134 10.03 -13.43 -7.09
CA PRO A 134 10.10 -13.53 -5.63
C PRO A 134 10.07 -12.19 -4.89
N VAL A 135 10.54 -11.12 -5.54
CA VAL A 135 10.52 -9.76 -4.98
C VAL A 135 9.09 -9.22 -4.99
N ALA A 136 8.41 -9.31 -6.14
CA ALA A 136 7.00 -8.97 -6.29
C ALA A 136 6.12 -9.71 -5.27
N PHE A 137 6.34 -11.02 -5.15
CA PHE A 137 5.62 -11.90 -4.21
C PHE A 137 5.75 -11.42 -2.76
N ARG A 138 6.98 -11.17 -2.28
CA ARG A 138 7.21 -10.75 -0.88
C ARG A 138 6.66 -9.36 -0.58
N MET A 139 6.74 -8.42 -1.53
CA MET A 139 6.09 -7.12 -1.35
C MET A 139 4.58 -7.27 -1.28
N ASN A 140 4.00 -8.15 -2.11
CA ASN A 140 2.57 -8.42 -2.08
C ASN A 140 2.12 -9.01 -0.74
N GLN A 141 2.86 -9.98 -0.22
CA GLN A 141 2.64 -10.51 1.12
C GLN A 141 2.71 -9.42 2.20
N SER A 142 3.68 -8.51 2.07
CA SER A 142 3.83 -7.42 3.03
C SER A 142 2.62 -6.48 3.01
N LEU A 143 2.09 -6.14 1.82
CA LEU A 143 0.86 -5.35 1.69
C LEU A 143 -0.36 -6.06 2.31
N LEU A 144 -0.51 -7.36 2.07
CA LEU A 144 -1.58 -8.18 2.65
C LEU A 144 -1.49 -8.26 4.17
N ASN A 145 -0.28 -8.44 4.70
CA ASN A 145 -0.02 -8.48 6.14
C ASN A 145 -0.38 -7.15 6.80
N VAL A 146 -0.02 -6.01 6.20
CA VAL A 146 -0.41 -4.68 6.70
C VAL A 146 -1.93 -4.52 6.68
N ALA A 147 -2.60 -4.88 5.58
CA ALA A 147 -4.06 -4.82 5.49
C ALA A 147 -4.74 -5.70 6.56
N GLN A 148 -4.23 -6.91 6.78
CA GLN A 148 -4.71 -7.80 7.84
C GLN A 148 -4.50 -7.18 9.23
N GLN A 149 -3.32 -6.61 9.51
CA GLN A 149 -3.03 -5.97 10.79
C GLN A 149 -3.94 -4.76 11.07
N ILE A 150 -4.35 -4.02 10.04
CA ILE A 150 -5.36 -2.95 10.17
C ILE A 150 -6.73 -3.56 10.52
N GLU A 151 -7.14 -4.61 9.81
CA GLU A 151 -8.44 -5.28 10.04
C GLU A 151 -8.53 -5.93 11.43
N THR A 152 -7.43 -6.52 11.92
CA THR A 152 -7.36 -7.10 13.27
C THR A 152 -7.14 -6.05 14.37
N GLY A 153 -6.89 -4.79 14.00
CA GLY A 153 -6.65 -3.69 14.93
C GLY A 153 -5.25 -3.69 15.58
N THR A 154 -4.31 -4.48 15.05
CA THR A 154 -2.89 -4.44 15.43
C THR A 154 -2.27 -3.10 15.01
N ILE A 155 -2.55 -2.66 13.79
CA ILE A 155 -2.29 -1.28 13.34
C ILE A 155 -3.53 -0.46 13.60
N ARG A 156 -3.38 0.60 14.39
CA ARG A 156 -4.48 1.53 14.71
C ARG A 156 -4.35 2.79 13.85
N ILE A 157 -5.44 3.12 13.17
CA ILE A 157 -5.60 4.39 12.45
C ILE A 157 -6.68 5.16 13.21
N THR A 158 -6.25 6.20 13.93
CA THR A 158 -7.10 7.04 14.80
C THR A 158 -6.91 8.51 14.47
N ASP A 159 -7.90 9.33 14.81
CA ASP A 159 -7.80 10.79 14.72
C ASP A 159 -7.61 11.35 16.12
N ASN A 160 -6.35 11.37 16.58
CA ASN A 160 -6.04 11.77 17.95
C ASN A 160 -6.31 13.24 18.22
N ALA A 161 -6.11 14.10 17.22
CA ALA A 161 -6.45 15.52 17.32
C ALA A 161 -7.94 15.69 17.68
N ARG A 162 -8.83 15.01 16.95
CA ARG A 162 -10.26 15.06 17.23
C ARG A 162 -10.63 14.37 18.55
N ARG A 163 -9.94 13.30 18.94
CA ARG A 163 -10.12 12.67 20.27
C ARG A 163 -9.86 13.66 21.40
N ILE A 164 -8.76 14.41 21.32
CA ILE A 164 -8.37 15.37 22.36
C ILE A 164 -9.39 16.51 22.42
N GLU A 165 -9.79 17.08 21.27
CA GLU A 165 -10.84 18.11 21.22
C GLU A 165 -12.15 17.65 21.88
N ILE A 166 -12.58 16.42 21.61
CA ILE A 166 -13.79 15.85 22.24
C ILE A 166 -13.61 15.69 23.76
N ILE A 167 -12.41 15.32 24.22
CA ILE A 167 -12.11 15.22 25.66
C ILE A 167 -12.18 16.60 26.30
N GLU A 168 -11.61 17.63 25.67
CA GLU A 168 -11.66 19.02 26.14
C GLU A 168 -13.10 19.53 26.22
N ASP A 169 -13.88 19.37 25.16
CA ASP A 169 -15.31 19.72 25.10
C ASP A 169 -16.11 19.00 26.20
N SER A 170 -15.83 17.71 26.40
CA SER A 170 -16.49 16.89 27.42
C SER A 170 -16.17 17.38 28.83
N ASN A 171 -14.90 17.70 29.10
CA ASN A 171 -14.46 18.22 30.39
C ASN A 171 -15.06 19.60 30.66
N ALA A 172 -15.10 20.47 29.64
CA ALA A 172 -15.77 21.77 29.73
C ALA A 172 -17.26 21.62 30.03
N ALA A 173 -17.95 20.68 29.38
CA ALA A 173 -19.36 20.37 29.65
C ALA A 173 -19.59 19.84 31.08
N ILE A 174 -18.71 18.98 31.59
CA ILE A 174 -18.80 18.43 32.95
C ILE A 174 -18.62 19.53 34.02
N ALA A 175 -17.75 20.50 33.75
CA ALA A 175 -17.50 21.63 34.65
C ALA A 175 -18.67 22.64 34.71
N MET A 176 -19.63 22.58 33.77
CA MET A 176 -20.80 23.45 33.80
C MET A 176 -21.73 23.11 34.99
N PRO A 177 -22.44 24.10 35.54
CA PRO A 177 -23.52 23.86 36.50
C PRO A 177 -24.56 22.89 35.93
N VAL A 178 -25.15 22.07 36.81
CA VAL A 178 -26.20 21.13 36.42
C VAL A 178 -27.41 21.89 35.85
N GLY A 179 -27.83 21.53 34.63
CA GLY A 179 -28.97 22.14 33.96
C GLY A 179 -28.97 21.88 32.45
N ALA A 180 -29.97 22.44 31.77
CA ALA A 180 -30.22 22.17 30.35
C ALA A 180 -29.03 22.48 29.41
N GLN A 181 -28.20 23.47 29.75
CA GLN A 181 -27.00 23.80 28.97
C GLN A 181 -25.92 22.71 29.07
N ARG A 182 -25.71 22.16 30.28
CA ARG A 182 -24.81 21.01 30.49
C ARG A 182 -25.30 19.79 29.74
N ASP A 183 -26.60 19.49 29.82
CA ASP A 183 -27.19 18.33 29.14
C ASP A 183 -27.03 18.44 27.62
N LEU A 184 -27.25 19.64 27.06
CA LEU A 184 -27.04 19.90 25.64
C LEU A 184 -25.58 19.75 25.22
N ALA A 185 -24.63 20.25 26.04
CA ALA A 185 -23.20 20.12 25.77
C ALA A 185 -22.75 18.66 25.79
N LEU A 186 -23.21 17.87 26.77
CA LEU A 186 -22.94 16.43 26.86
C LEU A 186 -23.56 15.66 25.68
N GLN A 187 -24.76 16.01 25.24
CA GLN A 187 -25.37 15.42 24.05
C GLN A 187 -24.56 15.70 22.77
N ARG A 188 -24.00 16.91 22.64
CA ARG A 188 -23.11 17.24 21.51
C ARG A 188 -21.82 16.43 21.56
N ALA A 189 -21.17 16.36 22.73
CA ALA A 189 -19.98 15.55 22.91
C ALA A 189 -20.24 14.07 22.56
N ALA A 190 -21.37 13.51 23.00
CA ALA A 190 -21.77 12.15 22.66
C ALA A 190 -21.94 11.93 21.14
N ARG A 191 -22.52 12.90 20.42
CA ARG A 191 -22.60 12.87 18.95
C ARG A 191 -21.22 12.91 18.31
N SER A 192 -20.35 13.81 18.76
CA SER A 192 -18.96 13.91 18.28
C SER A 192 -18.18 12.61 18.48
N VAL A 193 -18.40 11.87 19.58
CA VAL A 193 -17.80 10.54 19.81
C VAL A 193 -18.28 9.53 18.77
N MET A 194 -19.59 9.50 18.47
CA MET A 194 -20.14 8.59 17.45
C MET A 194 -19.60 8.92 16.05
N ASP A 195 -19.54 10.20 15.70
CA ASP A 195 -19.02 10.68 14.42
C ASP A 195 -17.53 10.34 14.27
N LEU A 196 -16.74 10.56 15.32
CA LEU A 196 -15.33 10.16 15.36
C LEU A 196 -15.17 8.65 15.17
N SER A 197 -15.97 7.83 15.85
CA SER A 197 -15.91 6.38 15.71
C SER A 197 -16.21 5.92 14.28
N ALA A 198 -17.20 6.54 13.64
CA ALA A 198 -17.53 6.29 12.24
C ALA A 198 -16.37 6.71 11.31
N ARG A 199 -15.76 7.88 11.55
CA ARG A 199 -14.62 8.38 10.78
C ARG A 199 -13.40 7.48 10.89
N GLU A 200 -13.01 7.07 12.10
CA GLU A 200 -11.88 6.16 12.30
C GLU A 200 -12.12 4.77 11.70
N ARG A 201 -13.38 4.32 11.70
CA ARG A 201 -13.76 3.11 10.98
C ARG A 201 -13.58 3.28 9.48
N GLN A 202 -14.02 4.40 8.91
CA GLN A 202 -13.87 4.70 7.49
C GLN A 202 -12.39 4.80 7.08
N MET A 203 -11.56 5.51 7.85
CA MET A 203 -10.12 5.61 7.57
C MET A 203 -9.43 4.24 7.53
N ARG A 204 -9.80 3.33 8.44
CA ARG A 204 -9.31 1.94 8.42
C ARG A 204 -9.78 1.18 7.19
N MET A 205 -11.06 1.30 6.85
CA MET A 205 -11.62 0.66 5.66
C MET A 205 -10.91 1.16 4.39
N ASP A 206 -10.73 2.47 4.24
CA ASP A 206 -10.08 3.07 3.08
C ASP A 206 -8.62 2.61 2.96
N ALA A 207 -7.86 2.59 4.07
CA ALA A 207 -6.50 2.10 4.09
C ALA A 207 -6.42 0.62 3.67
N SER A 208 -7.28 -0.24 4.25
CA SER A 208 -7.36 -1.66 3.90
C SER A 208 -7.73 -1.86 2.44
N VAL A 209 -8.73 -1.16 1.91
CA VAL A 209 -9.15 -1.24 0.51
C VAL A 209 -7.98 -0.88 -0.42
N ASN A 210 -7.29 0.23 -0.18
CA ASN A 210 -6.18 0.66 -1.04
C ASN A 210 -5.02 -0.35 -1.05
N LEU A 211 -4.68 -0.92 0.11
CA LEU A 211 -3.65 -1.97 0.21
C LEU A 211 -4.06 -3.25 -0.51
N LEU A 212 -5.32 -3.66 -0.39
CA LEU A 212 -5.83 -4.86 -1.08
C LEU A 212 -5.93 -4.65 -2.59
N GLN A 213 -6.27 -3.44 -3.04
CA GLN A 213 -6.24 -3.08 -4.46
C GLN A 213 -4.82 -3.13 -5.02
N ALA A 214 -3.85 -2.57 -4.29
CA ALA A 214 -2.44 -2.70 -4.65
C ALA A 214 -2.02 -4.18 -4.72
N ALA A 215 -2.45 -4.98 -3.75
CA ALA A 215 -2.12 -6.39 -3.70
C ALA A 215 -2.74 -7.20 -4.84
N GLU A 216 -3.93 -6.82 -5.31
CA GLU A 216 -4.56 -7.43 -6.49
C GLU A 216 -3.74 -7.16 -7.76
N ILE A 217 -3.33 -5.90 -7.97
CA ILE A 217 -2.51 -5.54 -9.13
C ILE A 217 -1.15 -6.24 -9.07
N GLY A 218 -0.53 -6.29 -7.89
CA GLY A 218 0.70 -7.04 -7.66
C GLY A 218 0.51 -8.52 -7.96
N ASN A 219 -0.67 -9.05 -7.63
CA ASN A 219 -0.96 -10.44 -7.92
C ASN A 219 -1.00 -10.74 -9.43
N THR A 220 -1.69 -9.88 -10.17
CA THR A 220 -1.73 -9.95 -11.63
C THR A 220 -0.34 -9.81 -12.24
N LEU A 221 0.47 -8.88 -11.74
CA LEU A 221 1.86 -8.70 -12.19
C LEU A 221 2.70 -9.97 -12.02
N ILE A 222 2.56 -10.66 -10.87
CA ILE A 222 3.25 -11.94 -10.62
C ILE A 222 2.80 -13.01 -11.62
N GLY A 223 1.50 -13.10 -11.89
CA GLY A 223 0.94 -14.02 -12.90
C GLY A 223 1.48 -13.74 -14.30
N LEU A 224 1.55 -12.46 -14.68
CA LEU A 224 2.09 -12.01 -15.97
C LEU A 224 3.58 -12.29 -16.10
N ALA A 225 4.37 -12.00 -15.06
CA ALA A 225 5.80 -12.26 -15.04
C ALA A 225 6.11 -13.76 -15.09
N ARG A 226 5.32 -14.59 -14.40
CA ARG A 226 5.44 -16.05 -14.43
C ARG A 226 5.21 -16.60 -15.84
N ASN A 227 4.14 -16.14 -16.48
CA ASN A 227 3.71 -16.67 -17.77
C ASN A 227 4.28 -15.85 -18.94
N TYR A 228 5.27 -14.99 -18.71
CA TYR A 228 5.79 -14.02 -19.68
C TYR A 228 6.14 -14.65 -21.05
N ASP A 229 6.67 -15.88 -21.04
CA ASP A 229 7.04 -16.63 -22.24
C ASP A 229 5.84 -17.19 -23.03
N GLN A 230 4.67 -17.29 -22.38
CA GLN A 230 3.51 -18.03 -22.85
C GLN A 230 2.30 -17.13 -23.12
N VAL A 231 2.22 -15.96 -22.47
CA VAL A 231 1.11 -15.02 -22.63
C VAL A 231 1.26 -14.22 -23.93
N GLU A 232 0.15 -14.03 -24.63
CA GLU A 232 0.08 -13.07 -25.72
C GLU A 232 -0.09 -11.65 -25.17
N LEU A 233 0.26 -10.63 -25.97
CA LEU A 233 0.04 -9.23 -25.57
C LEU A 233 -1.41 -8.98 -25.16
N ARG A 234 -2.36 -9.57 -25.88
CA ARG A 234 -3.79 -9.49 -25.58
C ARG A 234 -4.11 -10.02 -24.19
N ASP A 235 -3.50 -11.11 -23.76
CA ASP A 235 -3.69 -11.68 -22.43
C ASP A 235 -3.17 -10.74 -21.34
N VAL A 236 -2.04 -10.07 -21.60
CA VAL A 236 -1.48 -9.07 -20.67
C VAL A 236 -2.44 -7.90 -20.47
N LEU A 237 -2.98 -7.36 -21.56
CA LEU A 237 -3.95 -6.26 -21.51
C LEU A 237 -5.27 -6.67 -20.85
N ASN A 238 -5.76 -7.88 -21.13
CA ASN A 238 -6.96 -8.42 -20.49
C ASN A 238 -6.75 -8.60 -18.98
N ALA A 239 -5.64 -9.19 -18.56
CA ALA A 239 -5.34 -9.40 -17.15
C ALA A 239 -5.23 -8.07 -16.37
N LEU A 240 -4.67 -7.02 -17.00
CA LEU A 240 -4.65 -5.68 -16.43
C LEU A 240 -6.05 -5.09 -16.29
N ASN A 241 -6.89 -5.18 -17.32
CA ASN A 241 -8.28 -4.72 -17.25
C ASN A 241 -9.10 -5.49 -16.21
N ASP A 242 -8.88 -6.80 -16.10
CA ASP A 242 -9.50 -7.65 -15.08
C ASP A 242 -9.06 -7.23 -13.68
N ALA A 243 -7.77 -6.95 -13.48
CA ALA A 243 -7.25 -6.44 -12.21
C ALA A 243 -7.92 -5.10 -11.84
N LEU A 244 -8.01 -4.15 -12.78
CA LEU A 244 -8.70 -2.87 -12.57
C LEU A 244 -10.19 -3.07 -12.25
N THR A 245 -10.84 -4.03 -12.90
CA THR A 245 -12.24 -4.38 -12.61
C THR A 245 -12.40 -5.01 -11.23
N LEU A 246 -11.49 -5.91 -10.83
CA LEU A 246 -11.49 -6.57 -9.53
C LEU A 246 -11.19 -5.60 -8.40
N THR A 247 -10.26 -4.67 -8.59
CA THR A 247 -9.99 -3.59 -7.61
C THR A 247 -11.21 -2.70 -7.39
N GLY A 248 -12.00 -2.43 -8.45
CA GLY A 248 -13.28 -1.73 -8.35
C GLY A 248 -14.38 -2.47 -7.57
N ARG A 249 -14.23 -3.78 -7.35
CA ARG A 249 -15.17 -4.59 -6.53
C ARG A 249 -14.82 -4.60 -5.05
N ILE A 250 -13.60 -4.18 -4.68
CA ILE A 250 -13.18 -4.07 -3.29
C ILE A 250 -13.80 -2.78 -2.74
N SER A 251 -14.90 -2.93 -2.02
CA SER A 251 -15.65 -1.83 -1.41
C SER A 251 -15.21 -1.62 0.05
N PRO A 252 -15.44 -0.44 0.65
CA PRO A 252 -15.14 -0.17 2.06
C PRO A 252 -16.03 -0.95 3.05
N GLU A 253 -16.76 -1.97 2.61
CA GLU A 253 -17.53 -2.84 3.49
C GLU A 253 -16.64 -3.92 4.11
N SER A 254 -16.71 -4.12 5.44
CA SER A 254 -15.88 -5.13 6.14
C SER A 254 -16.03 -6.54 5.57
N LYS A 255 -17.22 -6.91 5.07
CA LYS A 255 -17.43 -8.21 4.41
C LYS A 255 -16.62 -8.31 3.11
N SER A 256 -16.59 -7.25 2.30
CA SER A 256 -15.83 -7.18 1.06
C SER A 256 -14.32 -7.27 1.32
N ILE A 257 -13.83 -6.49 2.31
CA ILE A 257 -12.42 -6.53 2.77
C ILE A 257 -12.02 -7.94 3.20
N LYS A 258 -12.82 -8.62 4.03
CA LYS A 258 -12.54 -9.99 4.48
C LYS A 258 -12.52 -10.99 3.32
N GLN A 259 -13.49 -10.91 2.41
CA GLN A 259 -13.52 -11.76 1.22
C GLN A 259 -12.28 -11.55 0.34
N ALA A 260 -11.87 -10.29 0.13
CA ALA A 260 -10.66 -9.96 -0.61
C ALA A 260 -9.40 -10.50 0.08
N LEU A 261 -9.26 -10.32 1.39
CA LEU A 261 -8.17 -10.87 2.19
C LEU A 261 -8.09 -12.40 2.07
N THR A 262 -9.21 -13.11 2.22
CA THR A 262 -9.25 -14.57 2.10
C THR A 262 -8.84 -15.01 0.69
N ARG A 263 -9.38 -14.38 -0.34
CA ARG A 263 -9.05 -14.70 -1.74
C ARG A 263 -7.57 -14.45 -2.05
N LEU A 264 -7.04 -13.29 -1.66
CA LEU A 264 -5.66 -12.89 -1.92
C LEU A 264 -4.65 -13.74 -1.14
N HIS A 265 -4.93 -14.08 0.13
CA HIS A 265 -4.12 -15.05 0.88
C HIS A 265 -4.17 -16.43 0.24
N GLY A 266 -5.33 -16.89 -0.23
CA GLY A 266 -5.46 -18.15 -0.96
C GLY A 266 -4.61 -18.19 -2.22
N ALA A 267 -4.62 -17.10 -3.01
CA ALA A 267 -3.78 -16.96 -4.20
C ALA A 267 -2.28 -16.97 -3.85
N THR A 268 -1.89 -16.25 -2.80
CA THR A 268 -0.51 -16.20 -2.31
C THR A 268 -0.03 -17.59 -1.88
N LYS A 269 -0.84 -18.30 -1.10
CA LYS A 269 -0.53 -19.67 -0.64
C LYS A 269 -0.41 -20.64 -1.82
N ALA A 270 -1.29 -20.52 -2.82
CA ALA A 270 -1.20 -21.32 -4.03
C ALA A 270 0.13 -21.11 -4.78
N TRP A 271 0.74 -19.92 -4.68
CA TRP A 271 2.06 -19.66 -5.25
C TRP A 271 3.23 -20.20 -4.44
N GLU A 272 3.12 -20.27 -3.11
CA GLU A 272 4.13 -20.93 -2.28
C GLU A 272 4.18 -22.44 -2.54
N GLU A 273 3.03 -23.03 -2.84
CA GLU A 273 2.86 -24.44 -3.15
C GLU A 273 3.14 -24.76 -4.63
N ASP A 274 3.24 -23.74 -5.48
CA ASP A 274 3.44 -23.90 -6.93
C ASP A 274 4.82 -24.51 -7.24
N THR A 275 4.84 -25.58 -8.04
CA THR A 275 6.06 -26.33 -8.35
C THR A 275 7.11 -25.52 -9.12
N VAL A 276 6.70 -24.49 -9.86
CA VAL A 276 7.60 -23.60 -10.62
C VAL A 276 8.12 -22.47 -9.74
N LEU A 277 7.26 -21.89 -8.88
CA LEU A 277 7.63 -20.74 -8.05
C LEU A 277 8.36 -21.13 -6.77
N LYS A 278 7.98 -22.23 -6.12
CA LYS A 278 8.60 -22.73 -4.89
C LYS A 278 10.13 -22.75 -4.91
N PRO A 279 10.83 -23.26 -5.95
CA PRO A 279 12.30 -23.21 -6.00
C PRO A 279 12.85 -21.79 -6.15
N LEU A 280 12.14 -20.88 -6.82
CA LEU A 280 12.56 -19.48 -6.97
C LEU A 280 12.41 -18.72 -5.65
N LEU A 281 11.34 -19.00 -4.91
CA LEU A 281 11.08 -18.41 -3.60
C LEU A 281 12.09 -18.88 -2.54
N SER A 282 12.53 -20.14 -2.58
CA SER A 282 13.49 -20.69 -1.61
C SER A 282 14.94 -20.22 -1.83
N GLN A 283 15.36 -20.00 -3.08
CA GLN A 283 16.73 -19.57 -3.42
C GLN A 283 17.12 -18.17 -2.93
N GLN A 284 16.15 -17.29 -2.66
CA GLN A 284 16.43 -15.95 -2.14
C GLN A 284 16.49 -15.88 -0.61
N ILE A 285 16.06 -16.92 0.11
CA ILE A 285 16.18 -16.98 1.58
C ILE A 285 17.65 -17.17 1.97
N THR A 286 18.41 -17.95 1.19
CA THR A 286 19.81 -18.29 1.46
C THR A 286 20.84 -17.23 1.04
N ARG A 287 20.44 -16.12 0.41
CA ARG A 287 21.37 -15.04 -0.02
C ARG A 287 21.40 -13.83 0.91
N ASN A 288 20.53 -13.80 1.93
CA ASN A 288 20.41 -12.67 2.87
C ASN A 288 20.82 -13.07 4.31
N GLU A 289 21.46 -14.22 4.49
CA GLU A 289 22.23 -14.61 5.69
C GLU A 289 23.73 -14.49 5.40
#